data_AF-A0A9W7Z6X3-F1
#
_entry.id   AF-A0A9W7Z6X3-F1
#
_cell.length_a   1.000
_cell.length_b   1.000
_cell.length_c   1.000
_cell.angle_alpha   90.00
_cell.angle_beta   90.00
_cell.angle_gamma   90.00
#
_symmetry.space_group_name_H-M   'P 1'
#
loop_
_entity.id
_entity.type
_entity.pdbx_description
1 polymer ?
#
loop_
_entity_poly.entity_id
_entity_poly.type
_entity_poly.pdbx_seq_one_letter_code
_entity_poly.pdbx_strand_id
1 'polypeptide(L)'
;MSAAKRIIPLLDRVLIERVKAETKTATGILLPEKAVEKLNEGVVVAVGPGNITKDGNTVPTGLSEGDRVLLPSYGGSPIKLESLKEKEYLLFRAEEILAKLQ
;
A
#
# COMPACT_ATOMS: atom_id res chain seq x y z
N MET A 1 4.94 -6.37 -17.22
CA MET A 1 3.85 -6.99 -16.44
C MET A 1 4.27 -7.01 -14.98
N SER A 2 3.52 -6.32 -14.11
CA SER A 2 3.94 -6.01 -12.72
C SER A 2 4.16 -7.28 -11.90
N ALA A 3 5.31 -7.37 -11.22
CA ALA A 3 5.65 -8.49 -10.34
C ALA A 3 4.64 -8.67 -9.17
N ALA A 4 3.91 -7.61 -8.83
CA ALA A 4 2.83 -7.67 -7.85
C ALA A 4 1.63 -8.52 -8.30
N LYS A 5 1.47 -8.81 -9.59
CA LYS A 5 0.40 -9.68 -10.12
C LYS A 5 0.53 -11.14 -9.70
N ARG A 6 1.62 -11.51 -9.01
CA ARG A 6 1.84 -12.85 -8.45
C ARG A 6 1.51 -12.95 -6.95
N ILE A 7 1.17 -11.85 -6.30
CA ILE A 7 0.80 -11.81 -4.88
C ILE A 7 -0.70 -11.56 -4.82
N ILE A 8 -1.42 -12.54 -4.29
CA ILE A 8 -2.87 -12.45 -4.10
C ILE A 8 -3.08 -12.27 -2.60
N PRO A 9 -3.44 -11.06 -2.14
CA PRO A 9 -3.80 -10.85 -0.75
C PRO A 9 -5.01 -11.72 -0.38
N LEU A 10 -4.97 -12.33 0.79
CA LEU A 10 -6.07 -13.17 1.29
C LEU A 10 -6.99 -12.37 2.21
N LEU A 11 -8.29 -12.70 2.17
CA LEU A 11 -9.34 -12.07 2.96
C LEU A 11 -9.44 -10.56 2.66
N ASP A 12 -9.41 -9.74 3.71
CA ASP A 12 -9.51 -8.28 3.70
C ASP A 12 -8.15 -7.58 3.57
N ARG A 13 -7.09 -8.32 3.21
CA ARG A 13 -5.75 -7.75 3.08
C ARG A 13 -5.60 -6.96 1.78
N VAL A 14 -4.79 -5.91 1.84
CA VAL A 14 -4.51 -5.00 0.74
C VAL A 14 -3.00 -4.80 0.63
N LEU A 15 -2.46 -5.06 -0.55
CA LEU A 15 -1.06 -4.84 -0.87
C LEU A 15 -0.88 -3.43 -1.42
N ILE A 16 0.02 -2.68 -0.79
CA ILE A 16 0.24 -1.27 -1.07
C ILE A 16 1.71 -1.04 -1.37
N GLU A 17 1.99 -0.32 -2.45
CA GLU A 17 3.32 0.20 -2.76
C GLU A 17 3.44 1.59 -2.13
N ARG A 18 4.43 1.78 -1.25
CA ARG A 18 4.63 3.08 -0.59
C ARG A 18 5.20 4.08 -1.59
N VAL A 19 4.63 5.27 -1.63
CA VAL A 19 5.17 6.37 -2.46
C VAL A 19 6.43 6.89 -1.79
N LYS A 20 7.57 6.85 -2.49
CA LYS A 20 8.82 7.47 -2.02
C LYS A 20 8.70 8.99 -2.21
N ALA A 21 9.02 9.76 -1.18
CA ALA A 21 9.09 11.22 -1.30
C ALA A 21 10.18 11.62 -2.30
N GLU A 22 9.90 12.67 -3.07
CA GLU A 22 10.87 13.25 -4.01
C GLU A 22 12.05 13.83 -3.24
N THR A 23 13.26 13.43 -3.61
CA THR A 23 14.52 13.93 -3.01
C THR A 23 14.83 15.38 -3.40
N LYS A 24 14.09 15.93 -4.36
CA LYS A 24 14.25 17.29 -4.87
C LYS A 24 13.04 18.12 -4.46
N THR A 25 13.27 19.11 -3.62
CA THR A 25 12.26 20.10 -3.26
C THR A 25 11.91 21.00 -4.45
N ALA A 26 10.72 21.62 -4.44
CA ALA A 26 10.26 22.54 -5.50
C ALA A 26 11.25 23.68 -5.82
N THR A 27 12.12 24.03 -4.88
CA THR A 27 13.17 25.06 -4.99
C THR A 27 14.52 24.54 -5.50
N GLY A 28 14.62 23.25 -5.83
CA GLY A 28 15.83 22.64 -6.40
C GLY A 28 16.89 22.20 -5.38
N ILE A 29 16.60 22.29 -4.08
CA ILE A 29 17.50 21.85 -3.01
C ILE A 29 17.38 20.34 -2.84
N LEU A 30 18.51 19.65 -2.92
CA LEU A 30 18.64 18.21 -2.66
C LEU A 30 18.57 17.98 -1.15
N LEU A 31 17.52 17.30 -0.71
CA LEU A 31 17.41 16.86 0.68
C LEU A 31 18.35 15.64 0.89
N PRO A 32 19.11 15.59 1.98
CA PRO A 32 19.86 14.39 2.34
C PRO A 32 18.87 13.23 2.50
N GLU A 33 19.23 12.02 2.06
CA GLU A 33 18.32 10.85 2.06
C GLU A 33 17.70 10.54 3.43
N LYS A 34 18.36 10.95 4.53
CA LYS A 34 17.85 10.81 5.90
C LYS A 34 16.71 11.78 6.27
N ALA A 35 16.58 12.90 5.56
CA ALA A 35 15.54 13.91 5.77
C ALA A 35 14.30 13.70 4.87
N VAL A 36 14.33 12.66 4.04
CA VAL A 36 13.20 12.27 3.19
C VAL A 36 12.19 11.55 4.08
N GLU A 37 11.21 12.31 4.57
CA GLU A 37 10.13 11.78 5.38
C GLU A 37 9.33 10.78 4.55
N LYS A 38 9.15 9.56 5.08
CA LYS A 38 8.38 8.56 4.36
C LYS A 38 6.93 9.03 4.31
N LEU A 39 6.44 9.38 3.12
CA LEU A 39 5.04 9.79 2.96
C LEU A 39 4.14 8.70 3.53
N ASN A 40 3.10 9.13 4.22
CA ASN A 40 2.02 8.27 4.69
C ASN A 40 1.03 7.98 3.55
N GLU A 41 1.50 8.01 2.30
CA GLU A 41 0.71 7.76 1.11
C GLU A 41 1.22 6.51 0.41
N GLY A 42 0.28 5.74 -0.12
CA GLY A 42 0.57 4.54 -0.88
C GLY A 42 -0.39 4.36 -2.05
N VAL A 43 0.03 3.58 -3.03
CA VAL A 43 -0.80 3.15 -4.16
C VAL A 43 -1.19 1.70 -3.95
N VAL A 44 -2.48 1.40 -4.02
CA VAL A 44 -2.99 0.03 -3.93
C VAL A 44 -2.55 -0.74 -5.17
N VAL A 45 -1.91 -1.88 -4.97
CA VAL A 45 -1.39 -2.72 -6.06
C VAL A 45 -2.18 -4.01 -6.21
N ALA A 46 -2.65 -4.57 -5.10
CA ALA A 46 -3.53 -5.73 -5.12
C ALA A 46 -4.48 -5.69 -3.93
N VAL A 47 -5.69 -6.21 -4.12
CA VAL A 47 -6.75 -6.23 -3.10
C VAL A 47 -7.22 -7.66 -2.93
N GLY A 48 -7.41 -8.08 -1.68
CA GLY A 48 -8.02 -9.37 -1.38
C GLY A 48 -9.52 -9.38 -1.68
N PRO A 49 -10.15 -10.56 -1.72
CA PRO A 49 -11.57 -10.70 -2.05
C PRO A 49 -12.52 -10.02 -1.06
N GLY A 50 -12.05 -9.67 0.14
CA GLY A 50 -12.86 -9.06 1.20
C GLY A 50 -13.05 -9.98 2.40
N ASN A 51 -13.69 -9.44 3.44
CA ASN A 51 -13.94 -10.20 4.68
C ASN A 51 -15.16 -11.10 4.50
N ILE A 52 -15.12 -12.31 5.06
CA ILE A 52 -16.24 -13.26 5.01
C ILE A 52 -17.03 -13.10 6.30
N THR A 53 -18.28 -12.67 6.19
CA THR A 53 -19.20 -12.60 7.32
C THR A 53 -19.59 -13.99 7.80
N LYS A 54 -20.10 -14.09 9.04
CA LYS A 54 -20.55 -15.37 9.62
C LYS A 54 -21.65 -16.04 8.80
N ASP A 55 -22.38 -15.26 8.01
CA ASP A 55 -23.47 -15.72 7.14
C ASP A 55 -22.97 -16.19 5.76
N GLY A 56 -21.64 -16.18 5.53
CA GLY A 56 -21.02 -16.60 4.27
C GLY A 56 -20.99 -15.51 3.18
N ASN A 57 -21.47 -14.31 3.47
CA ASN A 57 -21.41 -13.19 2.53
C ASN A 57 -20.03 -12.51 2.57
N THR A 58 -19.47 -12.23 1.39
CA THR A 58 -18.22 -11.49 1.25
C THR A 58 -18.49 -9.99 1.27
N VAL A 59 -17.89 -9.27 2.22
CA VAL A 59 -17.91 -7.82 2.27
C VAL A 59 -16.68 -7.29 1.53
N PRO A 60 -16.87 -6.58 0.41
CA PRO A 60 -15.75 -6.03 -0.35
C PRO A 60 -15.05 -4.94 0.46
N THR A 61 -13.74 -4.81 0.27
CA THR A 61 -12.88 -3.84 0.98
C THR A 61 -13.13 -2.38 0.59
N GLY A 62 -13.86 -2.12 -0.50
CA GLY A 62 -14.12 -0.78 -1.01
C GLY A 62 -12.91 -0.11 -1.70
N LEU A 63 -11.80 -0.84 -1.86
CA LEU A 63 -10.59 -0.36 -2.53
C LEU A 63 -10.36 -1.12 -3.83
N SER A 64 -9.79 -0.42 -4.82
CA SER A 64 -9.45 -0.97 -6.14
C SER A 64 -7.96 -0.83 -6.41
N GLU A 65 -7.43 -1.68 -7.31
CA GLU A 65 -6.06 -1.52 -7.80
C GLU A 65 -5.87 -0.14 -8.44
N GLY A 66 -4.82 0.57 -8.04
CA GLY A 66 -4.50 1.93 -8.50
C GLY A 66 -5.01 3.05 -7.60
N ASP A 67 -5.84 2.77 -6.59
CA ASP A 67 -6.29 3.79 -5.65
C ASP A 67 -5.13 4.35 -4.83
N ARG A 68 -5.13 5.68 -4.62
CA ARG A 68 -4.24 6.32 -3.65
C ARG A 68 -4.89 6.29 -2.27
N VAL A 69 -4.13 5.88 -1.27
CA VAL A 69 -4.63 5.73 0.09
C VAL A 69 -3.65 6.33 1.10
N LEU A 70 -4.21 6.81 2.19
CA LEU A 70 -3.46 7.33 3.32
C LEU A 70 -3.27 6.20 4.35
N LEU A 71 -2.00 5.91 4.60
CA LEU A 71 -1.54 4.85 5.49
C LEU A 71 -1.37 5.40 6.91
N PRO A 72 -1.66 4.59 7.93
CA PRO A 72 -1.29 4.93 9.30
C PRO A 72 0.24 4.98 9.44
N SER A 73 0.73 5.78 10.38
CA SER A 73 2.17 5.92 10.67
C SER A 73 2.81 4.61 11.16
N TYR A 74 1.99 3.67 11.64
CA TYR A 74 2.38 2.37 12.17
C TYR A 74 1.43 1.29 11.66
N GLY A 75 1.91 0.05 11.68
CA GLY A 75 1.15 -1.09 11.16
C GLY A 75 1.57 -1.47 9.75
N GLY A 76 0.90 -2.50 9.23
CA GLY A 76 1.27 -3.12 7.97
C GLY A 76 2.50 -4.02 8.08
N SER A 77 2.44 -5.15 7.39
CA SER A 77 3.56 -6.11 7.32
C SER A 77 4.44 -5.78 6.11
N PRO A 78 5.75 -5.52 6.28
CA PRO A 78 6.64 -5.31 5.15
C PRO A 78 6.83 -6.62 4.38
N ILE A 79 6.52 -6.59 3.08
CA ILE A 79 6.72 -7.72 2.18
C ILE A 79 7.99 -7.47 1.37
N LYS A 80 9.03 -8.24 1.68
CA LYS A 80 10.27 -8.30 0.90
C LYS A 80 10.30 -9.66 0.21
N LEU A 81 9.94 -9.69 -1.06
CA LEU A 81 10.08 -10.89 -1.89
C LEU A 81 11.12 -10.64 -2.96
N GLU A 82 12.00 -11.60 -3.22
CA GLU A 82 13.02 -11.54 -4.28
C GLU A 82 12.42 -11.22 -5.66
N SER A 83 11.17 -11.63 -5.89
CA SER A 83 10.42 -11.36 -7.12
C SER A 83 9.92 -9.92 -7.25
N LEU A 84 9.83 -9.19 -6.15
CA LEU A 84 9.46 -7.79 -6.08
C LEU A 84 10.74 -6.95 -6.03
N LYS A 85 11.27 -6.58 -7.21
CA LYS A 85 12.39 -5.61 -7.35
C LYS A 85 12.30 -4.50 -6.30
N GLU A 86 13.35 -4.26 -5.51
CA GLU A 86 13.71 -3.13 -4.58
C GLU A 86 12.66 -2.09 -4.13
N LYS A 87 11.37 -2.41 -4.22
CA LYS A 87 10.24 -1.55 -3.89
C LYS A 87 9.70 -2.01 -2.56
N GLU A 88 9.40 -1.04 -1.70
CA GLU A 88 8.81 -1.30 -0.40
C GLU A 88 7.31 -1.54 -0.59
N TYR A 89 6.91 -2.81 -0.48
CA TYR A 89 5.50 -3.19 -0.40
C TYR A 89 5.11 -3.41 1.06
N LEU A 90 3.93 -2.93 1.43
CA LEU A 90 3.33 -3.10 2.74
C LEU A 90 1.99 -3.80 2.56
N LEU A 91 1.73 -4.80 3.39
CA LEU A 91 0.47 -5.51 3.44
C LEU A 91 -0.32 -5.02 4.65
N PHE A 92 -1.46 -4.37 4.40
CA PHE A 92 -2.38 -3.87 5.42
C PHE A 92 -3.68 -4.66 5.42
N ARG A 93 -4.47 -4.53 6.49
CA ARG A 93 -5.89 -4.86 6.43
C ARG A 93 -6.67 -3.64 5.93
N ALA A 94 -7.77 -3.87 5.21
CA ALA A 94 -8.60 -2.79 4.70
C ALA A 94 -9.10 -1.85 5.82
N GLU A 95 -9.36 -2.39 7.02
CA GLU A 95 -9.78 -1.64 8.22
C GLU A 95 -8.69 -0.71 8.80
N GLU A 96 -7.42 -0.96 8.51
CA GLU A 96 -6.30 -0.16 9.02
C GLU A 96 -5.99 1.06 8.13
N ILE A 97 -6.57 1.13 6.93
CA ILE A 97 -6.33 2.20 5.97
C ILE A 97 -7.17 3.41 6.37
N LEU A 98 -6.52 4.57 6.51
CA LEU A 98 -7.15 5.76 7.10
C LEU A 98 -8.12 6.47 6.14
N ALA A 99 -7.73 6.60 4.88
CA ALA A 99 -8.54 7.28 3.87
C ALA A 99 -8.16 6.84 2.45
N LYS A 100 -9.13 6.94 1.54
CA LYS A 100 -8.89 6.95 0.10
C LYS A 100 -8.76 8.40 -0.38
N LEU A 101 -7.69 8.71 -1.10
CA LEU A 101 -7.45 10.01 -1.73
C LEU A 101 -8.05 9.98 -3.14
N GLN A 102 -8.88 10.97 -3.46
CA GLN A 102 -9.60 11.09 -4.74
C GLN A 102 -9.19 12.35 -5.49
#